data_AF-X0V006-F1
#
_entry.id   AF-X0V006-F1
#
_cell.length_a   1.000
_cell.length_b   1.000
_cell.length_c   1.000
_cell.angle_alpha   90.00
_cell.angle_beta   90.00
_cell.angle_gamma   90.00
#
_symmetry.space_group_name_H-M   'P 1'
#
loop_
_entity.id
_entity.type
_entity.pdbx_description
1 polymer ?
#
loop_
_entity_poly.entity_id
_entity_poly.type
_entity_poly.pdbx_seq_one_letter_code
_entity_poly.pdbx_strand_id
1 'polypeptide(L)' 'MTIHITTLSENTTSAGNFLAECGLSILVETEKTAVLLDTGRSISAAHNADALGIAQ' A
#
# COMPACT_ATOMS: atom_id res chain seq x y z
N MET A 1 20.88 6.99 -2.82
CA MET A 1 19.87 6.45 -1.89
C MET A 1 18.54 6.49 -2.60
N THR A 2 18.04 5.33 -3.00
CA THR A 2 16.74 5.20 -3.67
C THR A 2 15.67 4.92 -2.62
N ILE A 3 14.52 5.58 -2.74
CA ILE A 3 13.33 5.34 -1.90
C ILE A 3 12.22 4.88 -2.83
N HIS A 4 11.68 3.70 -2.55
CA HIS A 4 10.50 3.17 -3.22
C HIS A 4 9.28 3.45 -2.36
N ILE A 5 8.23 3.99 -2.96
CA ILE A 5 6.99 4.36 -2.29
C ILE A 5 5.85 3.65 -3.01
N THR A 6 5.14 2.81 -2.28
CA THR A 6 4.00 2.05 -2.79
C THR A 6 2.75 2.46 -2.02
N THR A 7 1.76 2.99 -2.75
CA THR A 7 0.44 3.29 -2.17
C THR A 7 -0.35 1.99 -2.05
N LEU A 8 -0.67 1.60 -0.82
CA LEU A 8 -1.47 0.41 -0.52
C LEU A 8 -2.95 0.76 -0.29
N SER A 9 -3.28 1.98 0.16
CA SER A 9 -4.67 2.46 0.25
C SER A 9 -4.75 3.97 0.03
N GLU A 10 -5.77 4.39 -0.72
CA GLU A 10 -6.14 5.78 -0.99
C GLU A 10 -7.66 5.84 -1.29
N ASN A 11 -8.22 7.04 -1.34
CA ASN A 11 -9.63 7.29 -1.63
C ASN A 11 -10.07 6.83 -3.03
N THR A 12 -9.14 6.59 -3.94
CA THR A 12 -9.40 6.21 -5.33
C THR A 12 -8.49 5.09 -5.83
N THR A 13 -8.96 4.35 -6.83
CA THR A 13 -8.14 3.45 -7.63
C THR A 13 -8.49 3.63 -9.10
N SER A 14 -7.50 3.58 -9.97
CA SER A 14 -7.66 3.61 -11.43
C SER A 14 -7.49 2.23 -12.08
N ALA A 15 -7.04 1.23 -11.33
CA ALA A 15 -6.77 -0.12 -11.80
C ALA A 15 -7.70 -1.15 -11.16
N GLY A 16 -8.05 -2.18 -11.94
CA GLY A 16 -8.85 -3.32 -11.46
C GLY A 16 -8.09 -4.15 -10.43
N ASN A 17 -8.83 -4.89 -9.59
CA ASN A 17 -8.32 -5.71 -8.47
C ASN A 17 -7.70 -4.94 -7.30
N PHE A 18 -7.88 -3.61 -7.22
CA PHE A 18 -7.56 -2.84 -6.02
C PHE A 18 -8.81 -2.30 -5.36
N LEU A 19 -8.76 -2.17 -4.04
CA LEU A 19 -9.81 -1.56 -3.23
C LEU A 19 -9.41 -0.13 -2.88
N ALA A 20 -10.33 0.80 -3.10
CA ALA A 20 -10.23 2.18 -2.63
C ALA A 20 -11.08 2.38 -1.38
N GLU A 21 -10.62 3.23 -0.48
CA GLU A 21 -11.38 3.64 0.70
C GLU A 21 -10.92 5.00 1.22
N CYS A 22 -11.76 5.69 2.00
CA CYS A 22 -11.33 6.89 2.71
C CYS A 22 -10.39 6.51 3.87
N GLY A 23 -9.11 6.38 3.55
CA GLY A 23 -8.03 5.93 4.43
C GLY A 23 -6.71 5.83 3.65
N LEU A 24 -5.58 6.05 4.34
CA LEU A 24 -4.24 6.08 3.74
C LEU A 24 -3.42 4.88 4.22
N SER A 25 -2.64 4.28 3.33
CA SER A 25 -1.54 3.39 3.70
C SER A 25 -0.46 3.44 2.65
N ILE A 26 0.79 3.62 3.08
CA ILE A 26 1.96 3.72 2.21
C ILE A 26 3.07 2.83 2.75
N LEU A 27 3.57 1.93 1.91
CA LEU A 27 4.81 1.19 2.18
C LEU A 27 5.99 2.00 1.62
N VAL A 28 6.93 2.35 2.50
CA VAL A 28 8.16 3.08 2.15
C VAL A 28 9.34 2.13 2.32
N GLU A 29 10.05 1.89 1.24
CA GLU A 29 11.18 0.95 1.19
C GLU A 29 12.47 1.66 0.82
N THR A 30 13.54 1.31 1.52
CA THR A 30 14.92 1.72 1.25
C THR A 30 15.79 0.47 1.18
N GLU A 31 17.06 0.63 0.80
CA GLU A 31 18.04 -0.46 0.81
C GLU A 31 18.24 -1.11 2.19
N LYS A 32 17.85 -0.45 3.29
CA LYS A 32 18.14 -0.91 4.66
C LYS A 32 16.90 -1.27 5.47
N THR A 33 15.76 -0.72 5.13
CA THR A 33 14.54 -0.85 5.94
C THR A 33 13.30 -0.63 5.09
N ALA A 34 12.20 -1.24 5.53
CA ALA A 34 10.85 -0.98 5.07
C ALA A 34 10.03 -0.45 6.26
N VAL A 35 9.20 0.56 6.02
CA VAL A 35 8.30 1.16 7.00
C VAL A 35 6.92 1.27 6.40
N LEU A 36 5.92 0.74 7.11
CA LEU A 36 4.52 0.92 6.78
C LEU A 36 3.98 2.16 7.50
N LEU A 37 3.55 3.15 6.75
CA LEU A 37 2.89 4.36 7.25
C LEU A 37 1.38 4.23 7.07
N ASP A 38 0.66 4.30 8.18
CA ASP A 38 -0.79 4.06 8.28
C ASP A 38 -1.25 2.71 7.69
N THR A 39 -2.47 2.31 8.03
CA THR A 39 -3.03 0.99 7.66
C THR A 39 -4.38 1.08 6.98
N GLY A 40 -4.76 2.28 6.52
CA GLY A 40 -6.11 2.56 6.06
C GLY A 40 -7.13 2.47 7.18
N ARG A 41 -8.39 2.37 6.78
CA ARG A 41 -9.57 2.22 7.61
C ARG A 41 -9.99 0.75 7.76
N SER A 42 -9.68 -0.10 6.78
CA SER A 42 -10.10 -1.51 6.76
C SER A 42 -9.07 -2.38 6.01
N ILE A 43 -9.54 -3.35 5.23
CA ILE A 43 -8.71 -4.39 4.59
C ILE A 43 -8.00 -3.95 3.32
N SER A 44 -8.26 -2.74 2.79
CA SER A 44 -7.75 -2.31 1.47
C SER A 44 -6.23 -2.41 1.39
N ALA A 45 -5.51 -1.99 2.44
CA ALA A 45 -4.05 -2.01 2.47
C ALA A 45 -3.48 -3.44 2.33
N ALA A 46 -4.02 -4.40 3.09
CA ALA A 46 -3.60 -5.80 3.02
C ALA A 46 -4.01 -6.45 1.69
N HIS A 47 -5.25 -6.27 1.27
CA HIS A 47 -5.75 -6.80 -0.01
C HIS A 47 -4.93 -6.29 -1.20
N ASN A 48 -4.59 -5.00 -1.21
CA ASN A 48 -3.82 -4.40 -2.29
C ASN A 48 -2.34 -4.83 -2.23
N ALA A 49 -1.78 -5.06 -1.04
CA ALA A 49 -0.44 -5.64 -0.91
C ALA A 49 -0.38 -7.07 -1.48
N ASP A 50 -1.40 -7.90 -1.22
CA ASP A 50 -1.51 -9.23 -1.83
C ASP A 50 -1.65 -9.16 -3.35
N ALA A 51 -2.50 -8.26 -3.85
CA ALA A 51 -2.70 -8.04 -5.29
C ALA A 51 -1.43 -7.53 -6.01
N LEU A 52 -0.55 -6.82 -5.29
CA LEU A 52 0.78 -6.39 -5.76
C LEU A 52 1.85 -7.47 -5.59
N GLY A 53 1.56 -8.59 -4.92
CA GLY A 53 2.53 -9.64 -4.62
C GLY A 53 3.54 -9.28 -3.53
N ILE A 54 3.21 -8.33 -2.65
CA ILE A 54 4.09 -7.85 -1.57
C ILE A 54 3.98 -8.71 -0.31
N ALA A 55 2.77 -9.19 0.03
CA ALA A 55 2.49 -9.86 1.30
C ALA A 55 2.33 -11.40 1.20
N GLN A 56 3.01 -12.03 0.23
CA GLN A 56 3.03 -13.50 0.09
C GLN A 56 3.86 -14.21 1.16
#